data_AF-A0A238VAP5-F1
#
_entry.id   AF-A0A238VAP5-F1
#
_cell.length_a   1.000
_cell.length_b   1.000
_cell.length_c   1.000
_cell.angle_alpha   90.00
_cell.angle_beta   90.00
_cell.angle_gamma   90.00
#
_symmetry.space_group_name_H-M   'P 1'
#
loop_
_entity.id
_entity.type
_entity.pdbx_description
1 polymer ?
#
loop_
_entity_poly.entity_id
_entity_poly.type
_entity_poly.pdbx_seq_one_letter_code
_entity_poly.pdbx_strand_id
1 'polypeptide(L)'
;MLAYCPHSPMVGVGWIEGWRLTFAGEGEIGWEGAVTTIVESPGDRVFVSLYDVHPWDAAQLDEVEGVPAGTYQKLTVRVSTLDGEVSAWVYVFAGYEGGMPTAWYLSEIATAAEKAGAPDDYVSDLRRRPTRTASPEV
;
A
#
# COMPACT_ATOMS: atom_id res chain seq x y z
N MET A 1 8.27 1.22 -6.87
CA MET A 1 8.58 2.59 -7.34
C MET A 1 9.88 2.65 -8.12
N LEU A 2 11.09 2.69 -7.53
CA LEU A 2 12.35 2.88 -8.28
C LEU A 2 12.54 1.92 -9.47
N ALA A 3 12.14 0.64 -9.33
CA ALA A 3 12.30 -0.37 -10.37
C ALA A 3 11.34 -0.23 -11.57
N TYR A 4 10.14 0.33 -11.35
CA TYR A 4 9.07 0.40 -12.37
C TYR A 4 8.78 1.84 -12.81
N CYS A 5 9.08 2.82 -11.97
CA CYS A 5 8.78 4.24 -12.16
C CYS A 5 10.02 5.08 -11.78
N PRO A 6 11.11 5.01 -12.57
CA PRO A 6 12.39 5.64 -12.21
C PRO A 6 12.36 7.17 -12.29
N HIS A 7 11.38 7.76 -12.98
CA HIS A 7 11.22 9.21 -13.11
C HIS A 7 10.34 9.81 -12.01
N SER A 8 9.83 8.97 -11.09
CA SER A 8 8.82 9.35 -10.11
C SER A 8 9.39 9.34 -8.69
N PRO A 9 10.00 10.45 -8.21
CA PRO A 9 10.62 10.51 -6.90
C PRO A 9 9.58 10.53 -5.77
N MET A 10 10.00 10.08 -4.59
CA MET A 10 9.23 10.29 -3.36
C MET A 10 9.30 11.78 -2.99
N VAL A 11 8.14 12.41 -2.78
CA VAL A 11 8.01 13.85 -2.47
C VAL A 11 7.55 14.13 -1.05
N GLY A 12 7.05 13.12 -0.33
CA GLY A 12 6.65 13.29 1.06
C GLY A 12 5.93 12.09 1.63
N VAL A 13 5.29 12.30 2.77
CA VAL A 13 4.46 11.32 3.48
C VAL A 13 3.18 11.98 3.97
N GLY A 14 2.19 11.18 4.32
CA GLY A 14 0.95 11.67 4.91
C GLY A 14 0.05 10.56 5.39
N TRP A 15 -1.20 10.92 5.66
CA TRP A 15 -2.23 10.03 6.17
C TRP A 15 -3.48 10.07 5.30
N ILE A 16 -4.05 8.90 5.02
CA ILE A 16 -5.39 8.79 4.47
C ILE A 16 -6.34 8.54 5.64
N GLU A 17 -7.16 9.54 5.99
CA GLU A 17 -8.11 9.49 7.10
C GLU A 17 -9.40 8.76 6.71
N GLY A 18 -9.93 7.94 7.62
CA GLY A 18 -11.15 7.14 7.38
C GLY A 18 -10.91 5.87 6.57
N TRP A 19 -9.65 5.42 6.48
CA TRP A 19 -9.25 4.21 5.76
C TRP A 19 -8.35 3.35 6.64
N ARG A 20 -8.35 2.04 6.40
CA ARG A 20 -7.39 1.12 7.03
C ARG A 20 -6.74 0.22 5.99
N LEU A 21 -5.48 -0.12 6.26
CA LEU A 21 -4.75 -1.13 5.51
C LEU A 21 -5.32 -2.50 5.84
N THR A 22 -5.56 -3.31 4.82
CA THR A 22 -6.01 -4.70 4.91
C THR A 22 -5.38 -5.53 3.79
N PHE A 23 -5.79 -6.78 3.67
CA PHE A 23 -5.33 -7.69 2.64
C PHE A 23 -6.51 -8.31 1.89
N ALA A 24 -6.27 -8.73 0.65
CA ALA A 24 -7.27 -9.34 -0.22
C ALA A 24 -6.64 -10.27 -1.26
N GLY A 25 -7.45 -11.01 -2.00
CA GLY A 25 -6.99 -11.79 -3.15
C GLY A 25 -6.19 -13.06 -2.79
N GLU A 26 -6.41 -13.62 -1.60
CA GLU A 26 -5.79 -14.89 -1.21
C GLU A 26 -6.16 -16.01 -2.19
N GLY A 27 -5.17 -16.53 -2.90
CA GLY A 27 -5.35 -17.57 -3.92
C GLY A 27 -5.76 -17.05 -5.30
N GLU A 28 -6.03 -15.76 -5.44
CA GLU A 28 -6.30 -15.09 -6.72
C GLU A 28 -5.02 -14.48 -7.30
N ILE A 29 -4.19 -13.87 -6.46
CA ILE A 29 -2.90 -13.29 -6.87
C ILE A 29 -1.75 -14.19 -6.42
N GLY A 30 -1.30 -15.05 -7.34
CA GLY A 30 0.02 -15.66 -7.33
C GLY A 30 0.48 -16.34 -6.03
N TRP A 31 1.80 -16.30 -5.80
CA TRP A 31 2.49 -17.02 -4.71
C TRP A 31 2.62 -16.20 -3.41
N GLU A 32 2.36 -14.90 -3.46
CA GLU A 32 2.58 -13.93 -2.38
C GLU A 32 1.54 -14.02 -1.25
N GLY A 33 0.44 -14.76 -1.46
CA GLY A 33 -0.69 -14.82 -0.54
C GLY A 33 -1.64 -13.65 -0.77
N ALA A 34 -2.29 -13.18 0.31
CA ALA A 34 -3.14 -11.99 0.21
C ALA A 34 -2.27 -10.73 -0.01
N VAL A 35 -2.64 -9.91 -0.99
CA VAL A 35 -1.96 -8.66 -1.36
C VAL A 35 -2.51 -7.47 -0.57
N THR A 36 -1.72 -6.40 -0.50
CA THR A 36 -2.09 -5.20 0.27
C THR A 36 -3.18 -4.41 -0.42
N THR A 37 -4.18 -3.97 0.33
CA THR A 37 -5.19 -3.02 -0.13
C THR A 37 -5.63 -2.12 1.02
N ILE A 38 -6.47 -1.13 0.74
CA ILE A 38 -7.10 -0.29 1.75
C ILE A 38 -8.62 -0.33 1.60
N VAL A 39 -9.33 -0.21 2.71
CA VAL A 39 -10.80 -0.14 2.74
C VAL A 39 -11.24 1.02 3.63
N GLU A 40 -12.42 1.58 3.34
CA GLU A 40 -13.04 2.58 4.20
C GLU A 40 -13.27 2.01 5.60
N SER A 41 -12.82 2.75 6.61
CA SER A 41 -12.97 2.40 8.01
C SER A 41 -12.97 3.67 8.86
N PRO A 42 -14.16 4.20 9.21
CA PRO A 42 -14.27 5.44 9.97
C PRO A 42 -13.51 5.38 11.30
N GLY A 43 -12.64 6.36 11.53
CA GLY A 43 -11.80 6.45 12.73
C GLY A 43 -10.40 5.82 12.59
N ASP A 44 -10.17 5.04 11.53
CA ASP A 44 -8.84 4.56 11.17
C ASP A 44 -8.13 5.51 10.20
N ARG A 45 -6.82 5.29 10.07
CA ARG A 45 -5.98 6.00 9.10
C ARG A 45 -4.87 5.11 8.57
N VAL A 46 -4.41 5.40 7.36
CA VAL A 46 -3.28 4.70 6.71
C VAL A 46 -2.13 5.66 6.47
N PHE A 47 -0.93 5.32 6.93
CA PHE A 47 0.29 6.06 6.61
C PHE A 47 0.72 5.74 5.17
N VAL A 48 1.05 6.77 4.40
CA VAL A 48 1.41 6.63 2.98
C VAL A 48 2.64 7.46 2.63
N SER A 49 3.41 6.94 1.68
CA SER A 49 4.44 7.69 0.96
C SER A 49 3.85 8.29 -0.31
N LEU A 50 4.11 9.57 -0.53
CA LEU A 50 3.68 10.32 -1.71
C LEU A 50 4.80 10.34 -2.75
N TYR A 51 4.43 10.08 -4.00
CA TYR A 51 5.34 10.12 -5.15
C TYR A 51 4.79 11.09 -6.20
N ASP A 52 5.67 11.91 -6.76
CA ASP A 52 5.34 12.73 -7.93
C ASP A 52 5.48 11.84 -9.18
N VAL A 53 4.35 11.38 -9.70
CA VAL A 53 4.33 10.37 -10.77
C VAL A 53 4.44 11.05 -12.13
N HIS A 54 5.55 10.82 -12.82
CA HIS A 54 5.75 11.33 -14.17
C HIS A 54 4.74 10.67 -15.15
N PRO A 55 4.17 11.40 -16.14
CA PRO A 55 3.19 10.83 -17.06
C PRO A 55 3.65 9.58 -17.82
N TRP A 56 4.95 9.44 -18.08
CA TRP A 56 5.52 8.23 -18.71
C TRP A 56 5.49 7.00 -17.81
N ASP A 57 5.63 7.21 -16.50
CA ASP A 57 5.59 6.14 -15.52
C ASP A 57 4.14 5.80 -15.14
N ALA A 58 3.20 6.74 -15.30
CA ALA A 58 1.80 6.58 -14.91
C ALA A 58 1.11 5.42 -15.62
N ALA A 59 1.27 5.30 -16.95
CA ALA A 59 0.68 4.21 -17.72
C ALA A 59 1.33 2.85 -17.38
N GLN A 60 2.65 2.85 -17.15
CA GLN A 60 3.36 1.65 -16.72
C GLN A 60 2.89 1.20 -15.33
N LEU A 61 2.61 2.14 -14.42
CA LEU A 61 2.10 1.84 -13.09
C LEU A 61 0.69 1.22 -13.17
N ASP A 62 -0.19 1.76 -14.03
CA ASP A 62 -1.52 1.18 -14.27
C ASP A 62 -1.44 -0.26 -14.80
N GLU A 63 -0.48 -0.56 -15.68
CA GLU A 63 -0.22 -1.92 -16.18
C GLU A 63 0.33 -2.86 -15.10
N VAL A 64 1.30 -2.40 -14.30
CA VAL A 64 1.89 -3.19 -13.21
C VAL A 64 0.84 -3.55 -12.16
N GLU A 65 -0.04 -2.61 -11.81
CA GLU A 65 -1.13 -2.83 -10.85
C GLU A 65 -2.33 -3.55 -11.49
N GLY A 66 -2.28 -3.85 -12.79
CA GLY A 66 -3.33 -4.62 -13.48
C GLY A 66 -4.66 -3.86 -13.59
N VAL A 67 -4.64 -2.52 -13.66
CA VAL A 67 -5.84 -1.69 -13.82
C VAL A 67 -6.62 -2.05 -15.09
N PRO A 68 -6.00 -2.22 -16.28
CA PRO A 68 -6.73 -2.63 -17.49
C PRO A 68 -7.40 -4.00 -17.37
N ALA A 69 -6.81 -4.90 -16.57
CA ALA A 69 -7.34 -6.24 -16.30
C ALA A 69 -8.40 -6.25 -15.18
N GLY A 70 -8.58 -5.13 -14.48
CA GLY A 70 -9.52 -5.00 -13.36
C GLY A 70 -9.00 -5.60 -12.05
N THR A 71 -7.71 -5.87 -11.91
CA THR A 71 -7.11 -6.40 -10.67
C THR A 71 -7.15 -5.38 -9.54
N TYR A 72 -6.73 -4.14 -9.85
CA TYR A 72 -6.84 -3.00 -8.96
C TYR A 72 -7.65 -1.88 -9.62
N GLN A 73 -8.32 -1.09 -8.79
CA GLN A 73 -9.00 0.13 -9.17
C GLN A 73 -8.19 1.34 -8.71
N LYS A 74 -7.96 2.28 -9.62
CA LYS A 74 -7.30 3.54 -9.32
C LYS A 74 -8.32 4.53 -8.76
N LEU A 75 -8.12 4.94 -7.52
CA LEU A 75 -8.96 5.92 -6.84
C LEU A 75 -8.19 7.21 -6.56
N THR A 76 -8.88 8.35 -6.58
CA THR A 76 -8.32 9.61 -6.08
C THR A 76 -8.77 9.80 -4.63
N VAL A 77 -7.82 9.93 -3.72
CA VAL A 77 -8.05 10.14 -2.28
C VAL A 77 -7.41 11.44 -1.83
N ARG A 78 -7.89 11.96 -0.69
CA ARG A 78 -7.24 13.08 0.00
C ARG A 78 -6.26 12.54 1.02
N VAL A 79 -5.03 13.05 0.96
CA VAL A 79 -3.95 12.71 1.88
C VAL A 79 -3.65 13.94 2.73
N SER A 80 -3.75 13.79 4.04
CA SER A 80 -3.36 14.82 5.01
C SER A 80 -1.86 14.76 5.24
N THR A 81 -1.16 15.81 4.80
CA THR A 81 0.28 16.01 5.01
C THR A 81 0.51 17.10 6.06
N LEU A 82 1.76 17.30 6.48
CA LEU A 82 2.11 18.41 7.38
C LEU A 82 1.90 19.78 6.73
N ASP A 83 1.99 19.86 5.40
CA ASP A 83 1.85 21.10 4.63
C ASP A 83 0.40 21.35 4.16
N GLY A 84 -0.52 20.41 4.43
CA GLY A 84 -1.94 20.50 4.07
C GLY A 84 -2.50 19.23 3.43
N GLU A 85 -3.75 19.32 2.95
CA GLU A 85 -4.36 18.23 2.18
C GLU A 85 -3.92 18.25 0.72
N VAL A 86 -3.54 17.08 0.19
CA VAL A 86 -3.22 16.89 -1.24
C VAL A 86 -4.06 15.76 -1.83
N SER A 87 -4.38 15.86 -3.11
CA SER A 87 -5.04 14.77 -3.85
C SER A 87 -3.99 13.83 -4.42
N ALA A 88 -4.14 12.53 -4.18
CA ALA A 88 -3.23 11.50 -4.68
C ALA A 88 -4.01 10.30 -5.23
N TRP A 89 -3.36 9.53 -6.10
CA TRP A 89 -3.89 8.25 -6.53
C TRP A 89 -3.47 7.13 -5.58
N VAL A 90 -4.39 6.20 -5.37
CA VAL A 90 -4.15 4.90 -4.74
C VAL A 90 -4.72 3.81 -5.61
N TYR A 91 -4.15 2.61 -5.51
CA TYR A 91 -4.69 1.41 -6.14
C TYR A 91 -5.33 0.56 -5.04
N VAL A 92 -6.62 0.27 -5.22
CA VAL A 92 -7.41 -0.57 -4.30
C VAL A 92 -7.75 -1.86 -5.00
N PHE A 93 -7.43 -2.99 -4.37
CA PHE A 93 -7.68 -4.31 -4.95
C PHE A 93 -9.18 -4.52 -5.18
N ALA A 94 -9.53 -4.98 -6.39
CA ALA A 94 -10.90 -5.15 -6.82
C ALA A 94 -11.42 -6.57 -6.52
N GLY A 95 -11.53 -6.89 -5.23
CA GLY A 95 -12.01 -8.19 -4.79
C GLY A 95 -12.44 -8.20 -3.33
N TYR A 96 -12.66 -9.39 -2.79
CA TYR A 96 -13.11 -9.52 -1.41
C TYR A 96 -11.97 -9.29 -0.43
N GLU A 97 -12.25 -8.46 0.58
CA GLU A 97 -11.36 -8.28 1.72
C GLU A 97 -11.18 -9.61 2.47
N GLY A 98 -9.93 -9.93 2.80
CA GLY A 98 -9.59 -11.06 3.64
C GLY A 98 -8.28 -11.73 3.23
N GLY A 99 -7.96 -12.77 4.01
CA GLY A 99 -6.76 -13.58 3.81
C GLY A 99 -5.53 -13.06 4.54
N MET A 100 -4.45 -13.85 4.45
CA MET A 100 -3.22 -13.58 5.19
C MET A 100 -2.05 -13.30 4.25
N PRO A 101 -1.30 -12.21 4.46
CA PRO A 101 -0.06 -11.97 3.73
C PRO A 101 1.00 -13.02 4.13
N THR A 102 1.99 -13.24 3.28
CA THR A 102 3.22 -13.92 3.70
C THR A 102 4.00 -13.03 4.68
N ALA A 103 4.78 -13.65 5.57
CA ALA A 103 5.58 -12.91 6.54
C ALA A 103 6.66 -12.05 5.87
N TRP A 104 7.24 -12.53 4.76
CA TRP A 104 8.17 -11.74 3.95
C TRP A 104 7.50 -10.47 3.41
N TYR A 105 6.31 -10.60 2.79
CA TYR A 105 5.60 -9.46 2.21
C TYR A 105 5.21 -8.42 3.28
N LEU A 106 4.71 -8.88 4.42
CA LEU A 106 4.40 -7.99 5.56
C LEU A 106 5.66 -7.28 6.09
N SER A 107 6.80 -7.98 6.14
CA SER A 107 8.08 -7.41 6.55
C SER A 107 8.56 -6.32 5.59
N GLU A 108 8.41 -6.52 4.27
CA GLU A 108 8.76 -5.50 3.27
C GLU A 108 7.91 -4.23 3.43
N ILE A 109 6.60 -4.37 3.64
CA ILE A 109 5.70 -3.22 3.89
C ILE A 109 6.11 -2.47 5.16
N ALA A 110 6.32 -3.19 6.26
CA ALA A 110 6.71 -2.56 7.53
C ALA A 110 8.08 -1.87 7.43
N THR A 111 9.04 -2.48 6.73
CA THR A 111 10.37 -1.92 6.49
C THR A 111 10.30 -0.68 5.61
N ALA A 112 9.44 -0.68 4.59
CA ALA A 112 9.22 0.50 3.74
C ALA A 112 8.57 1.64 4.53
N ALA A 113 7.60 1.35 5.38
CA ALA A 113 6.96 2.34 6.25
C ALA A 113 7.96 2.96 7.25
N GLU A 114 8.79 2.13 7.90
CA GLU A 114 9.85 2.57 8.81
C GLU A 114 10.88 3.47 8.09
N LYS A 115 11.35 3.07 6.90
CA LYS A 115 12.27 3.88 6.08
C LYS A 115 11.65 5.20 5.62
N ALA A 116 10.34 5.25 5.41
CA ALA A 116 9.61 6.46 5.07
C ALA A 116 9.39 7.38 6.29
N GLY A 117 9.69 6.93 7.51
CA GLY A 117 9.49 7.71 8.74
C GLY A 117 8.09 7.57 9.33
N ALA A 118 7.41 6.45 9.10
CA ALA A 118 6.16 6.14 9.78
C ALA A 118 6.38 6.07 11.31
N PRO A 119 5.38 6.46 12.12
CA PRO A 119 5.47 6.31 13.58
C PRO A 119 5.73 4.87 14.04
N ASP A 120 6.50 4.71 15.11
CA ASP A 120 6.92 3.40 15.63
C ASP A 120 5.73 2.50 16.03
N ASP A 121 4.66 3.09 16.55
CA ASP A 121 3.42 2.39 16.89
C ASP A 121 2.75 1.81 15.64
N TYR A 122 2.67 2.59 14.56
CA TYR A 122 2.14 2.16 13.27
C TYR A 122 2.97 1.02 12.66
N VAL A 123 4.30 1.14 12.65
CA VAL A 123 5.20 0.09 12.15
C VAL A 123 5.07 -1.18 12.99
N SER A 124 4.98 -1.03 14.31
CA SER A 124 4.80 -2.15 15.23
C SER A 124 3.45 -2.84 15.05
N ASP A 125 2.38 -2.08 14.80
CA ASP A 125 1.05 -2.61 14.47
C ASP A 125 1.08 -3.41 13.17
N LEU A 126 1.77 -2.92 12.13
CA LEU A 126 1.95 -3.68 10.89
C LEU A 126 2.67 -5.00 11.14
N ARG A 127 3.78 -4.99 11.88
CA ARG A 127 4.58 -6.21 12.19
C ARG A 127 3.82 -7.25 13.03
N ARG A 128 2.82 -6.82 13.81
CA ARG A 128 1.98 -7.71 14.63
C ARG A 128 0.85 -8.39 13.87
N ARG A 129 0.62 -8.03 12.60
CA ARG A 129 -0.50 -8.61 11.83
C ARG A 129 -0.26 -10.10 11.59
N PRO A 130 -1.33 -10.92 11.59
CA PRO A 130 -1.21 -12.35 11.34
C PRO A 130 -0.73 -12.62 9.91
N THR A 131 0.14 -13.61 9.76
CA THR A 131 0.74 -14.02 8.49
C THR A 131 0.44 -15.49 8.20
N ARG A 132 0.36 -15.85 6.91
CA ARG A 132 0.13 -17.22 6.46
C ARG A 132 1.33 -18.14 6.73
N THR A 133 2.53 -17.58 6.61
CA THR A 133 3.79 -18.28 6.87
C THR A 133 4.35 -17.82 8.21
N ALA A 134 5.09 -18.69 8.89
CA ALA A 134 5.89 -18.26 10.04
C ALA A 134 6.86 -17.16 9.58
N SER A 135 7.06 -16.16 10.43
CA SER A 135 8.13 -15.19 10.22
C SER A 135 9.45 -15.93 10.15
N PRO A 136 10.33 -15.63 9.18
CA PRO A 136 11.66 -16.20 9.17
C PRO A 136 12.34 -15.85 10.50
N GLU A 137 12.88 -16.85 11.18
CA GLU A 137 13.72 -16.63 12.36
C GLU A 137 14.93 -15.80 11.92
N VAL A 138 15.14 -14.67 12.60
CA VAL A 138 16.28 -13.76 12.40
C VAL A 138 17.57 -14.34 12.93
#